data_AF-A0A4R5CBV2-F1
#
_entry.id   AF-A0A4R5CBV2-F1
#
_cell.length_a   1.000
_cell.length_b   1.000
_cell.length_c   1.000
_cell.angle_alpha   90.00
_cell.angle_beta   90.00
_cell.angle_gamma   90.00
#
_symmetry.space_group_name_H-M   'P 1'
#
loop_
_entity.id
_entity.type
_entity.pdbx_description
1 polymer ?
#
loop_
_entity_poly.entity_id
_entity_poly.type
_entity_poly.pdbx_seq_one_letter_code
_entity_poly.pdbx_strand_id
1 'polypeptide(L)'
;MRALILCHLVLLVQGIGSGQKQQNDFRGFTWGDSFEKVLTEEKAKYVTRKDRVELLYSDVLGGKDVKILYVFNGQSKLIETVYIFARKYNNPERYVLTYNAFSDLITEK
;
A
#
# COMPACT_ATOMS: atom_id res chain seq x y z
N MET A 1 -9.18 -34.92 -47.12
CA MET A 1 -7.98 -34.28 -46.53
C MET A 1 -8.12 -32.78 -46.22
N ARG A 2 -9.32 -32.16 -46.28
CA ARG A 2 -9.54 -30.74 -45.89
C ARG A 2 -10.23 -30.57 -44.53
N ALA A 3 -10.99 -31.57 -44.07
CA ALA A 3 -11.72 -31.53 -42.80
C ALA A 3 -10.83 -31.76 -41.56
N LEU A 4 -9.69 -32.43 -41.71
CA LEU A 4 -8.75 -32.72 -40.61
C LEU A 4 -7.96 -31.48 -40.15
N ILE A 5 -7.73 -30.51 -41.04
CA ILE A 5 -6.95 -29.30 -40.73
C ILE A 5 -7.79 -28.28 -39.94
N LEU A 6 -9.10 -28.20 -40.19
CA LEU A 6 -9.99 -27.29 -39.44
C LEU A 6 -10.13 -27.72 -37.96
N CYS A 7 -10.07 -29.02 -37.67
CA CYS A 7 -10.29 -29.53 -36.32
C CYS A 7 -9.13 -29.21 -35.36
N HIS A 8 -7.90 -29.08 -35.88
CA HIS A 8 -6.74 -28.70 -35.06
C HIS A 8 -6.67 -27.20 -34.76
N LEU A 9 -7.28 -26.35 -35.58
CA LEU A 9 -7.29 -24.90 -35.35
C LEU A 9 -8.24 -24.51 -34.20
N VAL A 10 -9.34 -25.25 -34.01
CA VAL A 10 -10.35 -24.97 -32.97
C VAL A 10 -9.85 -25.31 -31.56
N LEU A 11 -8.96 -26.30 -31.41
CA LEU A 11 -8.40 -26.69 -30.12
C LEU A 11 -7.35 -25.70 -29.57
N LEU A 12 -6.68 -24.93 -30.44
CA LEU A 12 -5.68 -23.94 -30.00
C LEU A 12 -6.30 -22.67 -29.39
N VAL A 13 -7.53 -22.32 -29.76
CA VAL A 13 -8.19 -21.10 -29.26
C VAL A 13 -8.70 -21.26 -27.82
N GLN A 14 -8.96 -22.49 -27.38
CA GLN A 14 -9.46 -22.75 -26.02
C GLN A 14 -8.36 -22.69 -24.93
N GLY A 15 -7.08 -22.74 -25.31
CA GLY A 15 -5.96 -22.72 -24.36
C GLY A 15 -5.53 -21.34 -23.85
N ILE A 16 -6.08 -20.26 -24.41
CA ILE A 16 -5.64 -18.88 -24.11
C ILE A 16 -6.33 -18.32 -22.84
N GLY A 17 -7.38 -18.98 -22.33
CA GLY A 17 -8.29 -18.42 -21.34
C GLY A 17 -8.01 -18.71 -19.86
N SER A 18 -6.94 -19.42 -19.50
CA SER A 18 -6.76 -19.95 -18.13
C SER A 18 -5.53 -19.41 -17.40
N GLY A 19 -5.08 -18.19 -17.72
CA GLY A 19 -4.17 -17.48 -16.83
C GLY A 19 -4.92 -17.12 -15.55
N GLN A 20 -4.62 -17.77 -14.42
CA GLN A 20 -5.12 -17.31 -13.12
C GLN A 20 -4.68 -15.85 -12.94
N LYS A 21 -5.65 -14.95 -12.76
CA LYS A 21 -5.37 -13.53 -12.48
C LYS A 21 -4.45 -13.49 -11.26
N GLN A 22 -3.26 -12.92 -11.40
CA GLN A 22 -2.34 -12.77 -10.27
C GLN A 22 -3.08 -12.09 -9.13
N GLN A 23 -3.08 -12.74 -7.97
CA GLN A 23 -3.65 -12.15 -6.77
C GLN A 23 -2.85 -10.88 -6.47
N ASN A 24 -3.56 -9.76 -6.26
CA ASN A 24 -2.92 -8.48 -5.97
C ASN A 24 -2.07 -8.62 -4.69
N ASP A 25 -0.90 -7.96 -4.68
CA ASP A 25 0.07 -8.07 -3.58
C ASP A 25 -0.42 -7.31 -2.34
N PHE A 26 -1.05 -6.15 -2.52
CA PHE A 26 -1.45 -5.30 -1.41
C PHE A 26 -2.68 -4.44 -1.75
N ARG A 27 -3.77 -4.58 -0.99
CA ARG A 27 -4.98 -3.73 -1.07
C ARG A 27 -5.55 -3.49 -2.48
N GLY A 28 -5.30 -4.38 -3.43
CA GLY A 28 -5.75 -4.21 -4.82
C GLY A 28 -4.65 -3.82 -5.81
N PHE A 29 -3.44 -3.58 -5.33
CA PHE A 29 -2.26 -3.18 -6.09
C PHE A 29 -1.23 -4.31 -6.17
N THR A 30 -0.37 -4.22 -7.18
CA THR A 30 0.74 -5.15 -7.44
C THR A 30 2.06 -4.37 -7.52
N TRP A 31 3.17 -5.03 -7.16
CA TRP A 31 4.51 -4.45 -7.35
C TRP A 31 4.72 -4.03 -8.81
N GLY A 32 5.22 -2.82 -9.01
CA GLY A 32 5.34 -2.24 -10.35
C GLY A 32 4.16 -1.36 -10.79
N ASP A 33 3.08 -1.29 -10.01
CA ASP A 33 2.01 -0.32 -10.27
C ASP A 33 2.55 1.11 -10.25
N SER A 34 1.98 1.98 -11.09
CA SER A 34 2.46 3.36 -11.20
C SER A 34 2.00 4.20 -10.01
N PHE A 35 2.81 5.21 -9.68
CA PHE A 35 2.43 6.26 -8.73
C PHE A 35 1.03 6.81 -8.98
N GLU A 36 0.71 7.16 -10.23
CA GLU A 36 -0.58 7.75 -10.57
C GLU A 36 -1.74 6.77 -10.38
N LYS A 37 -1.54 5.47 -10.69
CA LYS A 37 -2.57 4.45 -10.46
C LYS A 37 -2.90 4.33 -8.98
N VAL A 38 -1.88 4.22 -8.12
CA VAL A 38 -2.07 4.16 -6.67
C VAL A 38 -2.74 5.44 -6.16
N LEU A 39 -2.31 6.60 -6.67
CA LEU A 39 -2.87 7.90 -6.31
C LEU A 39 -4.37 7.99 -6.59
N THR A 40 -4.82 7.47 -7.73
CA THR A 40 -6.21 7.58 -8.19
C THR A 40 -7.13 6.47 -7.70
N GLU A 41 -6.60 5.25 -7.48
CA GLU A 41 -7.42 4.06 -7.22
C GLU A 41 -7.46 3.66 -5.74
N GLU A 42 -6.56 4.17 -4.88
CA GLU A 42 -6.62 3.89 -3.45
C GLU A 42 -7.89 4.50 -2.84
N LYS A 43 -8.57 3.70 -2.03
CA LYS A 43 -9.86 4.04 -1.42
C LYS A 43 -9.70 4.66 -0.04
N ALA A 44 -8.56 4.46 0.61
CA ALA A 44 -8.22 5.11 1.87
C ALA A 44 -8.13 6.64 1.69
N LYS A 45 -8.24 7.36 2.80
CA LYS A 45 -8.19 8.83 2.77
C LYS A 45 -6.76 9.30 2.49
N TYR A 46 -6.57 10.04 1.40
CA TYR A 46 -5.28 10.68 1.08
C TYR A 46 -4.84 11.63 2.20
N VAL A 47 -3.56 11.55 2.58
CA VAL A 47 -2.95 12.41 3.60
C VAL A 47 -1.93 13.35 2.95
N THR A 48 -0.90 12.80 2.31
CA THR A 48 0.16 13.58 1.68
C THR A 48 0.99 12.73 0.73
N ARG A 49 1.91 13.37 0.00
CA ARG A 49 2.93 12.72 -0.83
C ARG A 49 4.29 13.37 -0.60
N LYS A 50 5.35 12.61 -0.88
CA LYS A 50 6.71 13.12 -1.00
C LYS A 50 7.16 12.91 -2.44
N ASP A 51 7.08 13.99 -3.21
CA ASP A 51 7.32 13.98 -4.65
C ASP A 51 6.59 12.82 -5.34
N ARG A 52 7.34 11.96 -6.04
CA ARG A 52 6.88 10.72 -6.66
C ARG A 52 7.45 9.47 -6.00
N VAL A 53 7.98 9.61 -4.78
CA VAL A 53 8.66 8.54 -4.05
C VAL A 53 7.75 7.93 -2.99
N GLU A 54 6.85 8.71 -2.39
CA GLU A 54 5.96 8.22 -1.34
C GLU A 54 4.54 8.75 -1.48
N LEU A 55 3.55 7.91 -1.19
CA LEU A 55 2.16 8.28 -0.94
C LEU A 55 1.74 7.82 0.45
N LEU A 56 1.12 8.71 1.21
CA LEU A 56 0.61 8.42 2.54
C LEU A 56 -0.90 8.57 2.58
N TYR A 57 -1.57 7.55 3.11
CA TYR A 57 -3.00 7.51 3.35
C TYR A 57 -3.31 7.23 4.81
N SER A 58 -4.56 7.44 5.21
CA SER A 58 -5.10 7.03 6.50
C SER A 58 -6.38 6.24 6.34
N ASP A 59 -6.53 5.22 7.18
CA ASP A 59 -7.69 4.33 7.20
C ASP A 59 -7.96 3.86 8.64
N VAL A 60 -9.03 3.10 8.84
CA VAL A 60 -9.35 2.43 10.10
C VAL A 60 -9.37 0.92 9.88
N LEU A 61 -8.50 0.20 10.59
CA LEU A 61 -8.45 -1.27 10.54
C LEU A 61 -8.66 -1.84 11.95
N GLY A 62 -9.66 -2.70 12.11
CA GLY A 62 -10.00 -3.29 13.41
C GLY A 62 -10.30 -2.25 14.49
N GLY A 63 -10.92 -1.12 14.11
CA GLY A 63 -11.23 0.00 15.01
C GLY A 63 -10.03 0.83 15.45
N LYS A 64 -8.86 0.67 14.81
CA LYS A 64 -7.65 1.44 15.09
C LYS A 64 -7.27 2.29 13.89
N ASP A 65 -6.87 3.54 14.16
CA ASP A 65 -6.30 4.40 13.14
C ASP A 65 -4.98 3.82 12.62
N VAL A 66 -4.87 3.74 11.30
CA VAL A 66 -3.68 3.27 10.61
C VAL A 66 -3.29 4.26 9.53
N LYS A 67 -1.98 4.47 9.33
CA LYS A 67 -1.46 5.10 8.13
C LYS A 67 -0.97 4.03 7.16
N ILE A 68 -1.17 4.26 5.88
CA ILE A 68 -0.76 3.36 4.81
C ILE A 68 0.24 4.10 3.97
N LEU A 69 1.48 3.63 3.96
CA LEU A 69 2.56 4.19 3.17
C LEU A 69 2.79 3.32 1.94
N TYR A 70 2.86 3.94 0.77
CA TYR A 70 3.30 3.35 -0.49
C TYR A 70 4.62 3.99 -0.88
N VAL A 71 5.63 3.19 -1.23
CA VAL A 71 6.97 3.64 -1.61
C VAL A 71 7.27 3.23 -3.06
N PHE A 72 7.82 4.17 -3.82
CA PHE A 72 8.09 4.04 -5.24
C PHE A 72 9.58 4.21 -5.54
N ASN A 73 10.05 3.49 -6.55
CA ASN A 73 11.43 3.63 -7.03
C ASN A 73 11.61 4.86 -7.95
N GLY A 74 12.83 5.07 -8.46
CA GLY A 74 13.16 6.19 -9.36
C GLY A 74 12.38 6.20 -10.69
N GLN A 75 11.77 5.08 -11.08
CA GLN A 75 10.86 4.98 -12.24
C GLN A 75 9.38 5.15 -11.87
N SER A 76 9.07 5.62 -10.64
CA SER A 76 7.71 5.78 -10.12
C SER A 76 6.90 4.47 -10.10
N LYS A 77 7.57 3.37 -9.78
CA LYS A 77 6.99 2.02 -9.68
C LYS A 77 6.90 1.59 -8.22
N LEU A 78 5.75 1.07 -7.82
CA LEU A 78 5.50 0.61 -6.46
C LEU A 78 6.43 -0.54 -6.11
N ILE A 79 7.18 -0.39 -5.02
CA ILE A 79 8.14 -1.42 -4.55
C ILE A 79 7.89 -1.87 -3.11
N GLU A 80 7.16 -1.09 -2.32
CA GLU A 80 6.92 -1.39 -0.92
C GLU A 80 5.63 -0.74 -0.42
N THR A 81 4.96 -1.42 0.52
CA THR A 81 3.82 -0.88 1.27
C THR A 81 3.94 -1.19 2.76
N VAL A 82 3.51 -0.26 3.61
CA VAL A 82 3.62 -0.39 5.07
C VAL A 82 2.35 0.08 5.77
N TYR A 83 1.84 -0.73 6.70
CA TYR A 83 0.86 -0.29 7.70
C TYR A 83 1.55 0.28 8.93
N ILE A 84 1.23 1.53 9.27
CA ILE A 84 1.79 2.24 10.41
C ILE A 84 0.66 2.49 11.41
N PHE A 85 0.62 1.68 12.46
CA PHE A 85 -0.32 1.88 13.57
C PHE A 85 0.27 2.90 14.55
N ALA A 86 -0.34 4.08 14.62
CA ALA A 86 0.04 5.08 15.60
C ALA A 86 -0.39 4.61 16.99
N ARG A 87 0.56 4.27 17.86
CA ARG A 87 0.30 4.16 19.29
C ARG A 87 0.50 5.55 19.89
N LYS A 88 -0.53 6.08 20.57
CA LYS A 88 -0.48 7.36 21.29
C LYS A 88 0.75 7.46 22.22
N TYR A 89 1.18 6.31 22.76
CA TYR A 89 2.44 6.13 23.49
C TYR A 89 3.12 4.85 22.97
N ASN A 90 3.98 4.99 21.95
CA ASN A 90 4.72 3.87 21.37
C ASN A 90 5.97 3.49 22.18
N ASN A 91 6.44 4.39 23.05
CA ASN A 91 7.53 4.14 23.99
C ASN A 91 7.15 4.75 25.35
N PRO A 92 6.82 3.93 26.37
CA PRO A 92 6.45 4.41 27.70
C PRO A 92 7.61 5.19 28.37
N GLU A 93 8.86 4.84 28.10
CA GLU A 93 10.02 5.58 28.62
C GLU A 93 10.06 7.00 28.04
N ARG A 94 9.78 7.14 26.73
CA ARG A 94 9.73 8.46 26.09
C ARG A 94 8.56 9.32 26.61
N TYR A 95 7.43 8.70 26.94
CA TYR A 95 6.31 9.40 27.59
C TYR A 95 6.72 9.92 28.97
N VAL A 96 7.35 9.09 29.81
CA VAL A 96 7.82 9.50 31.15
C VAL A 96 8.85 10.62 31.04
N LEU A 97 9.83 10.50 30.15
CA LEU A 97 10.83 11.55 29.93
C LEU A 97 10.19 12.87 29.48
N THR A 98 9.22 12.81 28.57
CA THR A 98 8.51 14.03 28.11
C THR A 98 7.66 14.61 29.23
N TYR A 99 6.94 13.78 29.98
CA TYR A 99 6.12 14.23 31.11
C TYR A 99 6.97 14.90 32.19
N ASN A 100 8.09 14.30 32.58
CA ASN A 100 8.99 14.87 33.60
C ASN A 100 9.57 16.21 33.13
N ALA A 101 10.07 16.27 31.89
CA ALA A 101 10.58 17.52 31.32
C ALA A 101 9.51 18.63 31.31
N PHE A 102 8.27 18.31 30.96
CA PHE A 102 7.17 19.28 31.03
C PHE A 102 6.77 19.64 32.46
N SER A 103 6.77 18.67 33.39
CA SER A 103 6.45 18.88 34.80
C SER A 103 7.44 19.85 35.46
N ASP A 104 8.73 19.70 35.15
CA ASP A 104 9.78 20.57 35.69
C ASP A 104 9.61 22.01 35.17
N LEU A 105 9.27 22.17 33.89
CA LEU A 105 9.04 23.49 33.27
C LEU A 105 7.80 24.24 33.80
N ILE A 106 6.76 23.52 34.26
CA ILE A 106 5.56 24.13 34.85
C ILE A 106 5.63 24.27 36.37
N THR A 107 6.66 23.69 37.01
CA THR A 107 6.91 23.83 38.46
C THR A 107 8.10 24.73 38.78
N GLU A 108 8.95 25.05 37.81
CA GLU A 108 9.81 26.24 37.87
C GLU A 108 8.96 27.52 37.97
N LYS A 109 9.32 28.37 38.92
CA LYS A 109 8.54 29.51 39.39
C LYS A 109 9.21 30.83 39.02
#